data_AF-A0A1B6CVU0-F1
#
_entry.id   AF-A0A1B6CVU0-F1
#
_cell.length_a   1.000
_cell.length_b   1.000
_cell.length_c   1.000
_cell.angle_alpha   90.00
_cell.angle_beta   90.00
_cell.angle_gamma   90.00
#
_symmetry.space_group_name_H-M   'P 1'
#
loop_
_entity.id
_entity.type
_entity.pdbx_description
1 polymer ?
#
loop_
_entity_poly.entity_id
_entity_poly.type
_entity_poly.pdbx_seq_one_letter_code
_entity_poly.pdbx_strand_id
1 'polypeptide(L)'
;AGSVKLSLAQYRELEDFAKFGSDLDATVQLSLNKGKYLIELLKQKQYSPMRIEEQVLLMYIFSNLYGQLSKVQVSNINRFECNLINYFQTVHPVVLKKL
;
A
#
# COMPACT_ATOMS: atom_id res chain seq x y z
N ALA A 1 -10.72 1.42 -7.15
CA ALA A 1 -10.33 2.84 -6.91
C ALA A 1 -11.04 3.47 -5.70
N GLY A 2 -12.37 3.33 -5.54
CA GLY A 2 -13.12 4.02 -4.47
C GLY A 2 -12.69 3.69 -3.02
N SER A 3 -12.40 2.41 -2.74
CA SER A 3 -12.00 1.95 -1.40
C SER A 3 -10.69 2.60 -0.89
N VAL A 4 -9.68 2.71 -1.77
CA VAL A 4 -8.38 3.33 -1.40
C VAL A 4 -8.52 4.81 -1.10
N LYS A 5 -9.32 5.55 -1.89
CA LYS A 5 -9.57 6.97 -1.67
C LYS A 5 -10.27 7.22 -0.33
N LEU A 6 -11.25 6.38 0.02
CA LEU A 6 -11.95 6.47 1.30
C LEU A 6 -11.02 6.16 2.48
N SER A 7 -10.21 5.10 2.38
CA SER A 7 -9.23 4.75 3.42
C SER A 7 -8.18 5.84 3.64
N LEU A 8 -7.71 6.52 2.58
CA LEU A 8 -6.76 7.62 2.71
C LEU A 8 -7.39 8.88 3.31
N ALA A 9 -8.67 9.15 3.03
CA ALA A 9 -9.39 10.26 3.67
C ALA A 9 -9.53 10.02 5.18
N GLN A 10 -9.96 8.82 5.58
CA GLN A 10 -10.03 8.42 6.99
C GLN A 10 -8.66 8.46 7.67
N TYR A 11 -7.60 8.04 6.98
CA TYR A 11 -6.24 8.13 7.50
C TYR A 11 -5.83 9.57 7.82
N ARG A 12 -6.09 10.52 6.92
CA ARG A 12 -5.72 11.93 7.13
C ARG A 12 -6.45 12.55 8.32
N GLU A 13 -7.75 12.26 8.44
CA GLU A 13 -8.52 12.71 9.61
C GLU A 13 -7.91 12.14 10.90
N LEU A 14 -7.68 10.83 10.95
CA LEU A 14 -7.07 10.17 12.11
C LEU A 14 -5.64 10.64 12.42
N GLU A 15 -4.84 10.98 11.40
CA GLU A 15 -3.48 11.49 11.57
C GLU A 15 -3.48 12.87 12.23
N ASP A 16 -4.43 13.73 11.86
CA ASP A 16 -4.60 15.03 12.52
C ASP A 16 -5.11 14.86 13.96
N PHE A 17 -6.07 13.97 14.22
CA PHE A 17 -6.52 13.66 15.59
C PHE A 17 -5.41 13.07 16.47
N ALA A 18 -4.55 12.21 15.91
CA ALA A 18 -3.41 11.62 16.62
C ALA A 18 -2.36 12.64 17.06
N LYS A 19 -2.30 13.83 16.45
CA LYS A 19 -1.41 14.93 16.88
C LYS A 19 -1.91 15.62 18.15
N PHE A 20 -3.19 15.45 18.52
CA PHE A 20 -3.83 16.20 19.61
C PHE A 20 -4.25 15.35 20.83
N GLY A 21 -4.31 14.01 20.73
CA GLY A 21 -4.84 13.17 21.81
C GLY A 21 -4.06 11.88 22.01
N SER A 22 -3.62 11.65 23.25
CA SER A 22 -2.62 10.67 23.68
C SER A 22 -3.07 9.20 23.71
N ASP A 23 -4.35 8.91 23.52
CA ASP A 23 -4.90 7.56 23.63
C ASP A 23 -5.57 7.13 22.32
N LEU A 24 -4.76 6.52 21.46
CA LEU A 24 -5.23 5.89 20.23
C LEU A 24 -5.59 4.43 20.53
N ASP A 25 -6.88 4.11 20.47
CA ASP A 25 -7.38 2.74 20.54
C ASP A 25 -6.71 1.85 19.48
N ALA A 26 -6.57 0.55 19.76
CA ALA A 26 -5.85 -0.39 18.89
C ALA A 26 -6.40 -0.40 17.45
N THR A 27 -7.71 -0.21 17.30
CA THR A 27 -8.40 -0.10 16.00
C THR A 27 -7.93 1.11 15.19
N VAL A 28 -7.70 2.24 15.88
CA VAL A 28 -7.19 3.48 15.27
C VAL A 28 -5.73 3.34 14.89
N GLN A 29 -4.92 2.71 15.75
CA GLN A 29 -3.50 2.44 15.46
C GLN A 29 -3.33 1.57 14.20
N LEU A 30 -4.16 0.53 14.04
CA LEU A 30 -4.15 -0.32 12.85
C LEU A 30 -4.50 0.46 11.59
N SER A 31 -5.51 1.35 11.66
CA SER A 31 -5.94 2.19 10.55
C SER A 31 -4.88 3.22 10.17
N LEU A 32 -4.20 3.82 11.16
CA LEU A 32 -3.06 4.72 10.96
C LEU A 32 -1.89 4.00 10.29
N ASN A 33 -1.53 2.81 10.78
CA ASN A 33 -0.50 2.02 10.15
C ASN A 33 -0.88 1.71 8.70
N LYS A 34 -2.12 1.29 8.43
CA LYS A 34 -2.56 0.98 7.06
C LYS A 34 -2.43 2.17 6.11
N GLY A 35 -2.82 3.36 6.56
CA GLY A 35 -2.69 4.56 5.75
C GLY A 35 -1.22 4.94 5.49
N LYS A 36 -0.32 4.78 6.47
CA LYS A 36 1.12 4.98 6.25
C LYS A 36 1.69 4.06 5.17
N TYR A 37 1.29 2.79 5.16
CA TYR A 37 1.69 1.85 4.11
C TYR A 37 1.16 2.25 2.74
N LEU A 38 -0.13 2.63 2.66
CA LEU A 38 -0.73 3.07 1.41
C LEU A 38 -0.06 4.32 0.84
N ILE A 39 0.32 5.28 1.69
CA ILE A 39 1.06 6.47 1.27
C ILE A 39 2.45 6.11 0.75
N GLU A 40 3.16 5.22 1.44
CA GLU A 40 4.50 4.78 1.01
C GLU A 40 4.44 4.07 -0.34
N LEU A 41 3.43 3.21 -0.56
CA LEU A 41 3.22 2.52 -1.84
C LEU A 41 2.91 3.46 -3.00
N LEU A 42 2.26 4.59 -2.72
CA LEU A 42 1.98 5.60 -3.74
C LEU A 42 3.21 6.47 -4.06
N LYS A 43 4.34 6.30 -3.37
CA LYS A 43 5.59 7.00 -3.70
C LYS A 43 6.27 6.31 -4.87
N GLN A 44 6.34 7.00 -5.99
CA GLN A 44 7.04 6.53 -7.18
C GLN A 44 8.31 7.35 -7.42
N LYS A 45 9.41 6.67 -7.79
CA LYS A 45 10.63 7.37 -8.22
C LYS A 45 10.38 8.12 -9.52
N GLN A 46 11.01 9.29 -9.65
CA GLN A 46 10.99 10.07 -10.88
C GLN A 46 11.54 9.24 -12.05
N TYR A 47 10.96 9.40 -13.24
CA TYR A 47 11.33 8.69 -14.48
C TYR A 47 11.13 7.18 -14.48
N SER A 48 10.36 6.61 -13.55
CA SER A 48 10.08 5.18 -13.51
C SER A 48 8.59 4.89 -13.75
N PRO A 49 8.03 5.17 -14.95
CA PRO A 49 6.62 4.90 -15.23
C PRO A 49 6.32 3.41 -15.06
N MET A 50 5.24 3.10 -14.33
CA MET A 50 4.80 1.74 -14.05
C MET A 50 3.61 1.42 -14.95
N ARG A 51 3.52 0.17 -15.43
CA ARG A 51 2.40 -0.23 -16.29
C ARG A 51 1.10 -0.36 -15.49
N ILE A 52 -0.04 -0.22 -16.15
CA ILE A 52 -1.34 -0.20 -15.47
C ILE A 52 -1.60 -1.54 -14.75
N GLU A 53 -1.18 -2.64 -15.35
CA GLU A 53 -1.38 -4.00 -14.86
C GLU A 53 -0.56 -4.25 -13.58
N GLU A 54 0.66 -3.71 -13.54
CA GLU A 54 1.54 -3.73 -12.37
C GLU A 54 0.97 -2.88 -11.23
N GLN A 55 0.45 -1.69 -11.54
CA GLN A 55 -0.21 -0.84 -10.56
C GLN A 55 -1.46 -1.49 -9.97
N VAL A 56 -2.30 -2.12 -10.80
CA VAL A 56 -3.52 -2.82 -10.34
C VAL A 56 -3.14 -4.00 -9.45
N LEU A 57 -2.12 -4.77 -9.83
CA LEU A 57 -1.62 -5.90 -9.03
C LEU A 57 -1.14 -5.44 -7.65
N LEU A 58 -0.27 -4.42 -7.60
CA LEU A 58 0.21 -3.86 -6.34
C LEU A 58 -0.95 -3.33 -5.49
N MET A 59 -1.84 -2.54 -6.08
CA MET A 59 -2.97 -1.97 -5.35
C MET A 59 -3.89 -3.06 -4.80
N TYR A 60 -4.13 -4.14 -5.54
CA TYR A 60 -4.93 -5.29 -5.10
C TYR A 60 -4.27 -6.04 -3.93
N ILE A 61 -2.98 -6.37 -4.06
CA ILE A 61 -2.21 -7.10 -3.04
C ILE A 61 -2.16 -6.31 -1.74
N PHE A 62 -1.82 -5.02 -1.80
CA PHE A 62 -1.70 -4.21 -0.59
C PHE A 62 -3.06 -3.86 0.04
N SER A 63 -4.14 -3.79 -0.74
CA SER A 63 -5.47 -3.55 -0.19
C SER A 63 -6.05 -4.78 0.52
N ASN A 64 -5.84 -5.99 -0.03
CA ASN A 64 -6.44 -7.23 0.46
C ASN A 64 -5.54 -8.02 1.41
N LEU A 65 -4.23 -8.01 1.20
CA LEU A 65 -3.26 -8.78 2.00
C LEU A 65 -2.57 -7.92 3.07
N TYR A 66 -3.08 -6.73 3.37
CA TYR A 66 -2.50 -5.83 4.39
C TYR A 66 -2.26 -6.55 5.73
N GLY A 67 -3.17 -7.41 6.17
CA GLY A 67 -3.00 -8.19 7.41
C GLY A 67 -1.76 -9.10 7.39
N GLN A 68 -1.41 -9.66 6.24
CA GLN A 68 -0.22 -10.49 6.05
C GLN A 68 1.05 -9.66 5.83
N LEU A 69 0.92 -8.50 5.17
CA LEU A 69 2.00 -7.55 4.90
C LEU A 69 2.37 -6.69 6.11
N SER A 70 1.56 -6.68 7.17
CA SER A 70 1.81 -5.96 8.43
C SER A 70 3.16 -6.31 9.08
N LYS A 71 3.75 -7.46 8.75
CA LYS A 71 5.09 -7.88 9.22
C LYS A 71 6.24 -7.20 8.49
N VAL A 72 6.01 -6.66 7.29
CA VAL A 72 7.04 -6.00 6.48
C VAL A 72 7.13 -4.55 6.93
N GLN A 73 8.26 -4.08 7.43
CA GLN A 73 8.43 -2.67 7.83
C GLN A 73 8.15 -1.70 6.66
N VAL A 74 7.57 -0.53 6.96
CA VAL A 74 7.22 0.51 5.97
C VAL A 74 8.41 0.88 5.08
N SER A 75 9.61 1.00 5.66
CA SER A 75 10.84 1.34 4.94
C SER A 75 11.22 0.32 3.84
N ASN A 76 10.74 -0.92 3.94
CA ASN A 76 11.04 -2.00 2.99
C ASN A 76 9.98 -2.16 1.90
N ILE A 77 8.90 -1.35 1.90
CA ILE A 77 7.81 -1.45 0.92
C ILE A 77 8.33 -1.27 -0.50
N ASN A 78 9.12 -0.22 -0.77
CA ASN A 78 9.71 0.02 -2.08
C ASN A 78 10.49 -1.20 -2.63
N ARG A 79 11.27 -1.85 -1.77
CA ARG A 79 12.03 -3.05 -2.16
C ARG A 79 11.10 -4.24 -2.42
N PHE A 80 10.07 -4.39 -1.58
CA PHE A 80 9.08 -5.45 -1.71
C PHE A 80 8.31 -5.33 -3.03
N GLU A 81 7.90 -4.11 -3.41
CA GLU A 81 7.19 -3.85 -4.67
C GLU A 81 8.03 -4.20 -5.89
N CYS A 82 9.29 -3.75 -5.94
CA CYS A 82 10.19 -4.08 -7.04
C CYS A 82 10.40 -5.59 -7.16
N ASN A 83 10.62 -6.28 -6.04
CA ASN A 83 10.79 -7.73 -6.03
C ASN A 83 9.51 -8.46 -6.46
N LEU A 84 8.34 -7.98 -6.03
CA LEU A 84 7.06 -8.57 -6.36
C LEU A 84 6.74 -8.39 -7.85
N ILE A 85 6.94 -7.20 -8.41
CA ILE A 85 6.80 -6.96 -9.85
C ILE A 85 7.73 -7.89 -10.63
N ASN A 86 9.01 -7.95 -10.26
CA ASN A 86 9.99 -8.81 -10.94
C ASN A 86 9.60 -10.30 -10.86
N TYR A 87 9.10 -10.75 -9.71
CA TYR A 87 8.59 -12.11 -9.53
C TYR A 87 7.42 -12.41 -10.47
N PHE A 88 6.42 -11.52 -10.56
CA PHE A 88 5.28 -11.73 -11.45
C PHE A 88 5.66 -11.62 -12.93
N GLN A 89 6.62 -10.77 -13.29
CA GLN A 89 7.15 -10.70 -14.65
C GLN A 89 7.89 -11.99 -15.05
N THR A 90 8.63 -12.59 -14.13
CA THR A 90 9.46 -13.78 -14.40
C THR A 90 8.66 -15.08 -14.33
N VAL A 91 7.83 -15.24 -13.29
CA VAL A 91 7.18 -16.50 -12.94
C VAL A 91 5.76 -16.59 -13.52
N HIS A 92 5.02 -15.47 -13.54
CA HIS A 92 3.62 -15.44 -13.95
C HIS A 92 3.29 -14.31 -14.94
N PRO A 93 4.01 -14.17 -16.06
CA PRO A 93 3.77 -13.09 -17.03
C PRO A 93 2.37 -13.13 -17.63
N VAL A 94 1.73 -14.31 -17.65
CA VAL A 94 0.37 -14.51 -18.15
C VAL A 94 -0.67 -13.79 -17.28
N VAL A 95 -0.44 -13.69 -15.97
CA VAL A 95 -1.35 -12.98 -15.06
C VAL A 95 -1.31 -11.48 -15.35
N LEU A 96 -0.12 -10.91 -15.54
CA LEU A 96 0.04 -9.49 -15.88
C LEU A 96 -0.60 -9.14 -17.23
N LYS A 97 -0.53 -10.01 -18.24
CA LYS A 97 -1.17 -9.77 -19.55
C LYS A 97 -2.70 -9.86 -19.55
N LYS A 98 -3.29 -10.43 -18.49
CA LYS A 98 -4.73 -10.69 -18.40
C LYS A 98 -5.47 -9.66 -17.54
N LEU A 99 -4.72 -8.86 -16.78
CA LEU A 99 -5.18 -7.69 -16.04
C LEU A 99 -5.34 -6.49 -16.99
#